data_AF-A0A952GYV6-F1
#
_entry.id   AF-A0A952GYV6-F1
#
_cell.length_a   1.000
_cell.length_b   1.000
_cell.length_c   1.000
_cell.angle_alpha   90.00
_cell.angle_beta   90.00
_cell.angle_gamma   90.00
#
_symmetry.space_group_name_H-M   'P 1'
#
loop_
_entity.id
_entity.type
_entity.pdbx_description
1 polymer ?
#
loop_
_entity_poly.entity_id
_entity_poly.type
_entity_poly.pdbx_seq_one_letter_code
_entity_poly.pdbx_strand_id
1 'polypeptide(L)'
;MSSPTAIRRLNALALFQSFAEERITAGDPPKGLEATWAARIGVSGATWSMAKSGARPIGDKLARQIEHHCAKPAGWIDEEREPTGLTPAEQQFLAQALKAFRGTNSDGRKKLRQWLKEFGSA
;
A
#
# COMPACT_ATOMS: atom_id res chain seq x y z
N MET A 1 14.85 -11.00 -8.49
CA MET A 1 13.80 -10.68 -9.48
C MET A 1 12.46 -11.05 -8.89
N SER A 2 11.60 -10.06 -8.65
CA SER A 2 10.25 -10.29 -8.13
C SER A 2 9.42 -11.06 -9.16
N SER A 3 8.58 -12.00 -8.71
CA SER A 3 7.65 -12.71 -9.62
C SER A 3 6.72 -11.70 -10.30
N PRO A 4 6.36 -11.87 -11.60
CA PRO A 4 5.39 -11.00 -12.27
C PRO A 4 4.07 -10.85 -11.50
N THR A 5 3.61 -11.90 -10.83
CA THR A 5 2.42 -11.87 -9.96
C THR A 5 2.61 -11.03 -8.69
N ALA A 6 3.84 -10.95 -8.18
CA ALA A 6 4.18 -10.11 -7.04
C ALA A 6 4.21 -8.63 -7.45
N ILE A 7 4.81 -8.31 -8.61
CA ILE A 7 4.84 -6.95 -9.17
C ILE A 7 3.42 -6.43 -9.37
N ARG A 8 2.55 -7.22 -10.01
CA ARG A 8 1.14 -6.88 -10.22
C ARG A 8 0.41 -6.58 -8.92
N ARG A 9 0.65 -7.39 -7.89
CA ARG A 9 0.05 -7.19 -6.56
C ARG A 9 0.51 -5.88 -5.94
N LEU A 10 1.82 -5.60 -5.95
CA LEU A 10 2.37 -4.36 -5.39
C LEU A 10 1.77 -3.13 -6.09
N ASN A 11 1.75 -3.14 -7.41
CA ASN A 11 1.19 -2.05 -8.20
C ASN A 11 -0.34 -1.90 -8.00
N ALA A 12 -1.08 -3.00 -7.85
CA ALA A 12 -2.50 -2.95 -7.52
C ALA A 12 -2.75 -2.32 -6.15
N LEU A 13 -1.90 -2.61 -5.17
CA LEU A 13 -1.98 -2.01 -3.83
C LEU A 13 -1.66 -0.52 -3.86
N ALA A 14 -0.67 -0.10 -4.66
CA ALA A 14 -0.36 1.31 -4.85
C ALA A 14 -1.54 2.09 -5.45
N LEU A 15 -2.20 1.53 -6.48
CA LEU A 15 -3.40 2.13 -7.05
C LEU A 15 -4.56 2.22 -6.05
N PHE A 16 -4.76 1.20 -5.22
CA PHE A 16 -5.74 1.24 -4.14
C PHE A 16 -5.41 2.31 -3.09
N GLN A 17 -4.14 2.46 -2.74
CA GLN A 17 -3.71 3.48 -1.79
C GLN A 17 -3.98 4.89 -2.31
N SER A 18 -3.60 5.19 -3.56
CA SER A 18 -3.93 6.48 -4.18
C SER A 18 -5.43 6.73 -4.22
N PHE A 19 -6.23 5.72 -4.56
CA PHE A 19 -7.68 5.81 -4.49
C PHE A 19 -8.19 6.12 -3.07
N ALA A 20 -7.68 5.44 -2.06
CA ALA A 20 -8.07 5.67 -0.67
C ALA A 20 -7.71 7.09 -0.21
N GLU A 21 -6.51 7.57 -0.54
CA GLU A 21 -6.04 8.93 -0.22
C GLU A 21 -6.90 10.00 -0.89
N GLU A 22 -7.25 9.83 -2.16
CA GLU A 22 -8.17 10.73 -2.88
C GLU A 22 -9.53 10.81 -2.19
N ARG A 23 -10.12 9.66 -1.82
CA ARG A 23 -11.45 9.60 -1.20
C ARG A 23 -11.45 10.16 0.22
N ILE A 24 -10.43 9.85 1.01
CA ILE A 24 -10.28 10.40 2.37
C ILE A 24 -10.13 11.92 2.29
N THR A 25 -9.34 12.43 1.34
CA THR A 25 -9.17 13.88 1.12
C THR A 25 -10.49 14.54 0.69
N ALA A 26 -11.32 13.84 -0.08
CA ALA A 26 -12.66 14.28 -0.46
C ALA A 26 -13.69 14.24 0.69
N GLY A 27 -13.31 13.75 1.89
CA GLY A 27 -14.15 13.72 3.08
C GLY A 27 -14.93 12.40 3.28
N ASP A 28 -14.64 11.36 2.51
CA ASP A 28 -15.32 10.08 2.68
C ASP A 28 -14.88 9.36 3.97
N PRO A 29 -15.81 8.62 4.61
CA PRO A 29 -15.45 7.80 5.76
C PRO A 29 -14.48 6.67 5.33
N PRO A 30 -13.45 6.34 6.15
CA PRO A 30 -12.54 5.24 5.86
C PRO A 30 -13.22 3.87 5.77
N LYS A 31 -14.37 3.73 6.43
CA LYS A 31 -15.15 2.49 6.46
C LYS A 31 -15.86 2.29 5.12
N GLY A 32 -15.52 1.20 4.44
CA GLY A 32 -16.14 0.80 3.17
C GLY A 32 -15.29 1.08 1.92
N LEU A 33 -14.13 1.74 2.07
CA LEU A 33 -13.24 2.04 0.93
C LEU A 33 -12.83 0.79 0.14
N GLU A 34 -12.58 -0.33 0.81
CA GLU A 34 -12.26 -1.59 0.12
C GLU A 34 -13.43 -2.13 -0.70
N ALA A 35 -14.67 -1.98 -0.22
CA ALA A 35 -15.85 -2.40 -0.95
C ALA A 35 -16.10 -1.50 -2.16
N THR A 36 -15.95 -0.18 -2.00
CA THR A 36 -16.05 0.80 -3.09
C THR A 36 -14.97 0.57 -4.14
N TRP A 37 -13.74 0.27 -3.72
CA TRP A 37 -12.65 -0.09 -4.63
C TRP A 37 -12.94 -1.37 -5.39
N ALA A 38 -13.37 -2.44 -4.70
CA ALA A 38 -13.71 -3.71 -5.34
C ALA A 38 -14.81 -3.51 -6.40
N ALA A 39 -15.84 -2.71 -6.08
CA ALA A 39 -16.88 -2.33 -7.03
C ALA A 39 -16.31 -1.51 -8.22
N ARG A 40 -15.42 -0.55 -7.96
CA ARG A 40 -14.76 0.26 -9.00
C ARG A 40 -14.01 -0.60 -9.99
N ILE A 41 -13.25 -1.60 -9.53
CA ILE A 41 -12.50 -2.50 -10.39
C ILE A 41 -13.33 -3.71 -10.86
N GLY A 42 -14.64 -3.76 -10.59
CA GLY A 42 -15.55 -4.81 -11.08
C GLY A 42 -15.34 -6.21 -10.48
N VAL A 43 -14.92 -6.31 -9.23
CA VAL A 43 -14.75 -7.60 -8.51
C VAL A 43 -15.52 -7.63 -7.19
N SER A 44 -15.72 -8.82 -6.64
CA SER A 44 -16.27 -8.95 -5.28
C SER A 44 -15.25 -8.53 -4.22
N GLY A 45 -15.74 -8.02 -3.07
CA GLY A 45 -14.88 -7.67 -1.93
C GLY A 45 -13.96 -8.82 -1.51
N ALA A 46 -14.47 -10.06 -1.47
CA ALA A 46 -13.67 -11.24 -1.17
C ALA A 46 -12.55 -11.48 -2.20
N THR A 47 -12.81 -11.26 -3.50
CA THR A 47 -11.79 -11.38 -4.56
C THR A 47 -10.69 -10.35 -4.36
N TRP A 48 -11.06 -9.10 -4.05
CA TRP A 48 -10.09 -8.06 -3.73
C TRP A 48 -9.28 -8.40 -2.47
N SER A 49 -9.92 -8.84 -1.38
CA SER A 49 -9.22 -9.22 -0.15
C SER A 49 -8.20 -10.34 -0.37
N MET A 50 -8.53 -11.36 -1.20
CA MET A 50 -7.59 -12.42 -1.56
C MET A 50 -6.44 -11.93 -2.45
N ALA A 51 -6.71 -11.03 -3.39
CA ALA A 51 -5.66 -10.42 -4.22
C ALA A 51 -4.70 -9.56 -3.36
N LYS A 52 -5.27 -8.77 -2.43
CA LYS A 52 -4.54 -7.93 -1.48
C LYS A 52 -3.67 -8.76 -0.53
N SER A 53 -4.18 -9.86 0.02
CA SER A 53 -3.40 -10.74 0.92
C SER A 53 -2.35 -11.58 0.17
N GLY A 54 -2.49 -11.71 -1.14
CA GLY A 54 -1.64 -12.58 -1.97
C GLY A 54 -2.11 -14.04 -1.99
N ALA A 55 -3.23 -14.37 -1.33
CA ALA A 55 -3.84 -15.70 -1.40
C ALA A 55 -4.32 -16.05 -2.81
N ARG A 56 -4.69 -15.03 -3.60
CA ARG A 56 -5.00 -15.18 -5.03
C ARG A 56 -4.07 -14.30 -5.85
N PRO A 57 -3.31 -14.85 -6.83
CA PRO A 57 -2.50 -14.04 -7.71
C PRO A 57 -3.37 -13.20 -8.65
N ILE A 58 -2.88 -12.02 -9.01
CA ILE A 58 -3.50 -11.15 -10.02
C ILE A 58 -3.06 -11.66 -11.41
N GLY A 59 -3.97 -12.36 -12.08
CA GLY A 59 -3.78 -12.81 -13.47
C GLY A 59 -4.06 -11.70 -14.49
N ASP A 60 -3.75 -11.97 -15.76
CA ASP A 60 -3.80 -10.98 -16.85
C ASP A 60 -5.15 -10.28 -16.98
N LYS A 61 -6.25 -11.04 -16.90
CA LYS A 61 -7.61 -10.48 -16.99
C LYS A 61 -7.87 -9.42 -15.91
N LEU A 62 -7.51 -9.74 -14.66
CA LEU A 62 -7.71 -8.81 -13.55
C LEU A 62 -6.74 -7.62 -13.64
N ALA A 63 -5.49 -7.86 -14.07
CA ALA A 63 -4.50 -6.81 -14.31
C ALA A 63 -5.01 -5.77 -15.33
N ARG A 64 -5.45 -6.22 -16.51
CA ARG A 64 -6.03 -5.34 -17.55
C ARG A 64 -7.28 -4.60 -17.06
N GLN A 65 -8.13 -5.28 -16.28
CA GLN A 65 -9.34 -4.68 -15.73
C GLN A 65 -9.02 -3.56 -14.72
N ILE A 66 -8.05 -3.78 -13.83
CA ILE A 66 -7.57 -2.75 -12.89
C ILE A 66 -7.00 -1.56 -13.66
N GLU A 67 -6.14 -1.79 -14.66
CA GLU A 67 -5.56 -0.72 -15.48
C GLU A 67 -6.64 0.13 -16.16
N HIS A 68 -7.64 -0.50 -16.77
CA HIS A 68 -8.77 0.18 -17.40
C HIS A 68 -9.53 1.08 -16.41
N HIS A 69 -9.91 0.56 -15.24
CA HIS A 69 -10.66 1.33 -14.22
C HIS A 69 -9.82 2.40 -13.50
N CYS A 70 -8.49 2.32 -13.62
CA CYS A 70 -7.54 3.30 -13.09
C CYS A 70 -6.98 4.25 -14.16
N ALA A 71 -7.50 4.19 -15.39
CA ALA A 71 -7.01 4.96 -16.53
C ALA A 71 -5.48 4.84 -16.72
N LYS A 72 -4.95 3.63 -16.53
CA LYS A 72 -3.54 3.30 -16.78
C LYS A 72 -3.40 2.59 -18.14
N PRO A 73 -2.27 2.76 -18.84
CA PRO A 73 -2.01 2.03 -20.08
C PRO A 73 -1.93 0.53 -19.82
N ALA A 74 -2.24 -0.28 -20.83
CA ALA A 74 -2.10 -1.73 -20.73
C ALA A 74 -0.63 -2.10 -20.51
N GLY A 75 -0.35 -2.94 -19.50
CA GLY A 75 1.01 -3.31 -19.11
C GLY A 75 1.55 -2.50 -17.94
N TRP A 76 0.88 -1.41 -17.57
CA TRP A 76 1.34 -0.53 -16.49
C TRP A 76 1.56 -1.27 -15.18
N ILE A 77 0.71 -2.26 -14.86
CA ILE A 77 0.76 -3.01 -13.59
C ILE A 77 1.78 -4.16 -13.62
N ASP A 78 2.30 -4.51 -14.79
CA ASP A 78 3.29 -5.59 -14.96
C ASP A 78 4.73 -5.11 -14.74
N GLU A 79 4.96 -3.80 -14.85
CA GLU A 79 6.29 -3.19 -14.71
C GLU A 79 6.66 -3.00 -13.24
N GLU A 80 7.92 -3.22 -12.89
CA GLU A 80 8.42 -2.90 -11.55
C GLU A 80 8.36 -1.38 -11.36
N ARG A 81 7.77 -0.95 -10.24
CA ARG A 81 7.60 0.47 -9.91
C ARG A 81 7.99 0.69 -8.46
N GLU A 82 8.50 1.88 -8.20
CA GLU A 82 8.68 2.36 -6.84
C GLU A 82 7.32 2.34 -6.12
N PRO A 83 7.22 1.74 -4.92
CA PRO A 83 5.99 1.72 -4.15
C PRO A 83 5.48 3.15 -3.93
N THR A 84 4.25 3.44 -4.35
CA THR A 84 3.63 4.72 -4.02
C THR A 84 3.20 4.69 -2.56
N GLY A 85 3.99 5.32 -1.70
CA GLY A 85 3.75 5.36 -0.26
C GLY A 85 4.51 4.28 0.52
N LEU A 86 4.24 4.22 1.83
CA LEU A 86 4.94 3.31 2.72
C LEU A 86 4.41 1.89 2.54
N THR A 87 5.30 0.95 2.22
CA THR A 87 5.03 -0.49 2.23
C THR A 87 4.49 -0.94 3.60
N PRO A 88 3.79 -2.09 3.68
CA PRO A 88 3.32 -2.62 4.97
C PRO A 88 4.44 -2.77 6.02
N ALA A 89 5.66 -3.10 5.59
CA ALA A 89 6.83 -3.19 6.47
C ALA A 89 7.23 -1.82 7.03
N GLU A 90 7.27 -0.79 6.17
CA GLU A 90 7.55 0.59 6.59
C GLU A 90 6.45 1.17 7.47
N GLN A 91 5.18 0.85 7.20
CA GLN A 91 4.06 1.22 8.08
C GLN A 91 4.17 0.57 9.46
N GLN A 92 4.52 -0.72 9.52
CA GLN A 92 4.76 -1.42 10.79
C GLN A 92 5.94 -0.82 11.55
N PHE A 93 7.04 -0.52 10.85
CA PHE A 93 8.19 0.16 11.43
C PHE A 93 7.79 1.52 12.04
N LEU A 94 7.07 2.35 11.28
CA LEU A 94 6.61 3.65 11.77
C LEU A 94 5.66 3.53 12.97
N ALA A 95 4.74 2.56 12.95
CA ALA A 95 3.83 2.30 14.06
C ALA A 95 4.62 1.92 15.34
N GLN A 96 5.64 1.07 15.21
CA GLN A 96 6.52 0.69 16.31
C GLN A 96 7.37 1.87 16.80
N ALA A 97 7.96 2.65 15.89
CA ALA A 97 8.75 3.83 16.21
C ALA A 97 7.93 4.89 16.96
N LEU A 98 6.70 5.16 16.50
CA LEU A 98 5.78 6.08 17.18
C LEU A 98 5.36 5.58 18.57
N LYS A 99 5.09 4.28 18.70
CA LYS A 99 4.78 3.66 19.99
C LYS A 99 5.95 3.84 20.97
N ALA A 100 7.18 3.55 20.53
CA ALA A 100 8.38 3.74 21.33
C ALA A 100 8.58 5.20 21.73
N PHE A 101 8.43 6.13 20.79
CA PHE A 101 8.59 7.58 21.02
C PHE A 101 7.58 8.13 22.05
N ARG A 102 6.32 7.67 22.00
CA ARG A 102 5.27 8.08 22.94
C ARG A 102 5.42 7.43 24.31
N GLY A 103 5.81 6.16 24.36
CA GLY A 103 5.95 5.39 25.60
C GLY A 103 7.21 5.70 26.40
N THR A 104 8.13 6.48 25.86
CA THR A 104 9.41 6.81 26.52
C THR A 104 9.47 8.26 27.02
N ASN A 105 10.39 8.51 27.96
CA ASN A 105 10.67 9.82 28.55
C ASN A 105 11.61 10.66 27.68
N SER A 106 11.98 11.86 28.14
CA SER A 106 12.86 12.78 27.40
C SER A 106 14.18 12.15 26.97
N ASP A 107 14.79 11.33 27.82
CA ASP A 107 16.07 10.66 27.53
C ASP A 107 15.93 9.56 26.48
N GLY A 108 14.86 8.76 26.55
CA GLY A 108 14.63 7.75 25.52
C GLY A 108 14.24 8.34 24.17
N ARG A 109 13.53 9.48 24.13
CA ARG A 109 13.29 10.21 22.87
C ARG A 109 14.59 10.75 22.28
N LYS A 110 15.52 11.23 23.13
CA LYS A 110 16.84 11.73 22.70
C LYS A 110 17.68 10.60 22.11
N LYS A 111 17.74 9.44 22.79
CA LYS A 111 18.43 8.24 22.29
C LYS A 111 17.86 7.73 20.98
N LEU A 112 16.53 7.67 20.85
CA LEU A 112 15.87 7.25 19.61
C LEU A 112 16.22 8.16 18.43
N ARG A 113 16.20 9.50 18.63
CA ARG A 113 16.61 10.47 17.59
C ARG A 113 18.08 10.36 17.23
N GLN A 114 18.95 10.11 18.21
CA GLN A 114 20.38 9.93 17.97
C GLN A 114 20.65 8.68 17.13
N TRP A 115 20.05 7.55 17.49
CA TRP A 115 20.13 6.31 16.72
C TRP A 115 19.65 6.49 15.28
N LEU A 116 18.52 7.16 15.06
CA LEU A 116 18.02 7.44 13.71
C LEU A 116 18.98 8.32 12.89
N LYS A 117 19.67 9.28 13.53
CA LYS A 117 20.71 10.09 12.88
C LYS A 117 21.94 9.27 12.51
N GLU A 118 22.40 8.41 13.39
CA GLU A 118 23.58 7.55 13.16
C GLU A 118 23.33 6.57 12.01
N PHE A 119 22.13 5.97 11.93
CA PHE A 119 21.74 5.10 10.81
C PHE A 119 21.52 5.85 9.48
N GLY A 120 21.00 7.07 9.51
CA GLY A 120 20.73 7.85 8.29
C GLY A 120 21.94 8.58 7.71
N SER A 121 23.11 8.51 8.37
CA SER A 121 24.36 9.14 7.94
C SER A 121 25.36 8.16 7.33
N ALA A 122 24.97 6.89 7.16
CA ALA A 122 25.75 5.81 6.57
C ALA A 122 25.19 5.44 5.18
#